data_AF-A0AAE4EML7-F1
#
_entry.id   AF-A0AAE4EML7-F1
#
_cell.length_a   1.000
_cell.length_b   1.000
_cell.length_c   1.000
_cell.angle_alpha   90.00
_cell.angle_beta   90.00
_cell.angle_gamma   90.00
#
_symmetry.space_group_name_H-M   'P 1'
#
loop_
_entity.id
_entity.type
_entity.pdbx_description
1 polymer ?
#
loop_
_entity_poly.entity_id
_entity_poly.type
_entity_poly.pdbx_seq_one_letter_code
_entity_poly.pdbx_strand_id
1 'polypeptide(L)'
;MTGGDARQGVSAPLRQTLTPPRSPAPPWLLFWFLTALCWTVPRQLPTWRDSLFDLLGVTPNPATTVPGSDVLRVAGLVDLMPAVVLLAAVVTVAGAGVRGRLVERRYGLSDDLRTPSLAAIAGYARAQLPGVEVRANPRRTDLLAFAYLRRPRRPRLAVFAPLVVLWRRDRAAAEAVVRHELAHCRHGDTYLAGATSPLAFLVRHWFALFAWAAVVPVGAVWFADVLARAVPSTGQLFTGLGLMLLNALGLLLAAITLPVAGSWSAEFAADHVAAAGPAMRLGATHRGRVLARLTHPPMALRRRLLRAGPRATAFAAIACYPLGWLVQLGWLLLAAHAAWLPIGESGTLRAIGLWAAAGWPVWTAAALFLAAWPLLRRPWVRLVSC
;
A
#
# COMPACT_ATOMS: atom_id res chain seq x y z
N MET A 1 -23.16 -47.91 53.39
CA MET A 1 -23.45 -46.55 52.90
C MET A 1 -22.20 -45.70 53.12
N THR A 2 -21.31 -45.69 52.15
CA THR A 2 -20.04 -44.95 52.17
C THR A 2 -20.10 -43.89 51.08
N GLY A 3 -20.19 -42.62 51.49
CA GLY A 3 -20.24 -41.46 50.60
C GLY A 3 -18.87 -41.21 49.99
N GLY A 4 -18.79 -41.33 48.66
CA GLY A 4 -17.61 -40.96 47.87
C GLY A 4 -17.78 -39.56 47.30
N ASP A 5 -17.08 -38.60 47.90
CA ASP A 5 -16.94 -37.22 47.40
C ASP A 5 -16.05 -37.20 46.15
N ALA A 6 -16.68 -37.19 44.97
CA ALA A 6 -16.02 -36.96 43.69
C ALA A 6 -15.71 -35.45 43.54
N ARG A 7 -14.52 -35.05 43.99
CA ARG A 7 -13.96 -33.72 43.69
C ARG A 7 -13.77 -33.57 42.17
N GLN A 8 -14.66 -32.79 41.56
CA GLN A 8 -14.50 -32.29 40.20
C GLN A 8 -13.25 -31.40 40.14
N GLY A 9 -12.19 -31.94 39.53
CA GLY A 9 -11.01 -31.18 39.15
C GLY A 9 -11.38 -30.15 38.08
N VAL A 10 -11.55 -28.90 38.50
CA VAL A 10 -11.65 -27.75 37.60
C VAL A 10 -10.26 -27.56 36.98
N SER A 11 -10.05 -28.17 35.81
CA SER A 11 -8.90 -27.95 34.96
C SER A 11 -8.86 -26.47 34.57
N ALA A 12 -8.06 -25.67 35.27
CA ALA A 12 -7.77 -24.31 34.88
C ALA A 12 -7.31 -24.32 33.41
N PRO A 13 -7.94 -23.55 32.51
CA PRO A 13 -7.47 -23.48 31.13
C PRO A 13 -6.06 -22.90 31.20
N LEU A 14 -5.08 -23.73 30.83
CA LEU A 14 -3.70 -23.32 30.59
C LEU A 14 -3.75 -22.07 29.71
N ARG A 15 -3.57 -20.90 30.33
CA ARG A 15 -3.19 -19.68 29.64
C ARG A 15 -1.79 -19.94 29.10
N GLN A 16 -1.72 -20.67 28.00
CA GLN A 16 -0.52 -20.65 27.18
C GLN A 16 -0.31 -19.18 26.85
N THR A 17 0.73 -18.61 27.43
CA THR A 17 1.36 -17.35 27.05
C THR A 17 1.95 -17.55 25.67
N LEU A 18 1.07 -17.76 24.68
CA LEU A 18 1.42 -17.87 23.27
C LEU A 18 1.92 -16.49 22.88
N THR A 19 3.24 -16.36 22.90
CA THR A 19 3.92 -15.27 22.23
C THR A 19 3.35 -15.26 20.81
N PRO A 20 2.71 -14.18 20.37
CA PRO A 20 2.04 -14.16 19.08
C PRO A 20 3.04 -14.53 17.97
N PRO A 21 2.58 -15.25 16.92
CA PRO A 21 3.45 -15.56 15.79
C PRO A 21 4.06 -14.27 15.25
N ARG A 22 5.35 -14.32 14.96
CA ARG A 22 6.09 -13.16 14.45
C ARG A 22 5.77 -12.96 12.97
N SER A 23 5.91 -11.72 12.50
CA SER A 23 5.75 -11.41 11.06
C SER A 23 6.66 -12.31 10.21
N PRO A 24 6.11 -13.01 9.21
CA PRO A 24 6.87 -13.94 8.38
C PRO A 24 7.65 -13.24 7.27
N ALA A 25 7.20 -12.05 6.83
CA ALA A 25 7.76 -11.32 5.71
C ALA A 25 8.56 -10.10 6.17
N PRO A 26 9.56 -9.64 5.40
CA PRO A 26 10.19 -8.35 5.60
C PRO A 26 9.22 -7.16 5.39
N PRO A 27 9.53 -5.96 5.89
CA PRO A 27 8.74 -4.73 5.68
C PRO A 27 8.91 -4.22 4.26
N TRP A 28 8.33 -4.94 3.30
CA TRP A 28 8.51 -4.69 1.88
C TRP A 28 8.12 -3.28 1.44
N LEU A 29 7.09 -2.69 2.04
CA LEU A 29 6.70 -1.32 1.73
C LEU A 29 7.79 -0.30 2.12
N LEU A 30 8.47 -0.52 3.25
CA LEU A 30 9.57 0.35 3.65
C LEU A 30 10.86 0.04 2.88
N PHE A 31 11.11 -1.24 2.57
CA PHE A 31 12.18 -1.63 1.66
C PHE A 31 12.04 -0.91 0.31
N TRP A 32 10.85 -0.95 -0.30
CA TRP A 32 10.52 -0.21 -1.52
C TRP A 32 10.89 1.27 -1.37
N PHE A 33 10.39 1.93 -0.32
CA PHE A 33 10.61 3.35 -0.10
C PHE A 33 12.10 3.70 0.01
N LEU A 34 12.86 2.93 0.80
CA LEU A 34 14.30 3.15 0.96
C LEU A 34 15.07 2.90 -0.34
N THR A 35 14.74 1.84 -1.07
CA THR A 35 15.37 1.58 -2.37
C THR A 35 14.97 2.63 -3.41
N ALA A 36 13.75 3.16 -3.37
CA ALA A 36 13.33 4.22 -4.25
C ALA A 36 14.18 5.48 -4.00
N LEU A 37 14.37 5.88 -2.74
CA LEU A 37 15.21 7.02 -2.37
C LEU A 37 16.68 6.83 -2.72
N CYS A 38 17.28 5.71 -2.33
CA CYS A 38 18.72 5.50 -2.47
C CYS A 38 19.16 5.07 -3.86
N TRP A 39 18.26 4.47 -4.66
CA TRP A 39 18.61 3.86 -5.94
C TRP A 39 17.87 4.47 -7.13
N THR A 40 16.55 4.69 -6.99
CA THR A 40 15.71 5.14 -8.11
C THR A 40 15.86 6.65 -8.32
N VAL A 41 15.79 7.45 -7.26
CA VAL A 41 15.92 8.93 -7.36
C VAL A 41 17.19 9.36 -8.06
N PRO A 42 18.41 8.92 -7.68
CA PRO A 42 19.63 9.44 -8.30
C PRO A 42 19.71 9.13 -9.80
N ARG A 43 19.10 8.03 -10.25
CA ARG A 43 19.08 7.62 -11.65
C ARG A 43 18.01 8.32 -12.47
N GLN A 44 16.86 8.57 -11.86
CA GLN A 44 15.69 9.12 -12.55
C GLN A 44 15.59 10.65 -12.44
N LEU A 45 16.39 11.27 -11.56
CA LEU A 45 16.36 12.72 -11.36
C LEU A 45 16.59 13.53 -12.64
N PRO A 46 17.55 13.20 -13.54
CA PRO A 46 17.69 13.92 -14.80
C PRO A 46 16.43 13.83 -15.65
N THR A 47 15.87 12.62 -15.82
CA THR A 47 14.61 12.41 -16.55
C THR A 47 13.47 13.21 -15.97
N TRP A 48 13.29 13.18 -14.64
CA TRP A 48 12.22 13.93 -13.97
C TRP A 48 12.39 15.45 -14.11
N ARG A 49 13.64 15.94 -14.06
CA ARG A 49 13.93 17.36 -14.29
C ARG A 49 13.56 17.74 -15.73
N ASP A 50 13.94 16.92 -16.69
CA ASP A 50 13.69 17.21 -18.11
C ASP A 50 12.19 17.15 -18.42
N SER A 51 11.44 16.17 -17.87
CA SER A 51 9.97 16.13 -17.94
C SER A 51 9.31 17.33 -17.25
N LEU A 52 9.87 17.83 -16.14
CA LEU A 52 9.36 19.03 -15.47
C LEU A 52 9.59 20.28 -16.32
N PHE A 53 10.77 20.42 -16.91
CA PHE A 53 11.06 21.53 -17.83
C PHE A 53 10.21 21.49 -19.08
N ASP A 54 9.88 20.29 -19.58
CA ASP A 54 8.92 20.11 -20.66
C ASP A 54 7.50 20.51 -20.27
N LEU A 55 7.04 20.12 -19.09
CA LEU A 55 5.75 20.56 -18.56
C LEU A 55 5.66 22.08 -18.39
N LEU A 56 6.76 22.73 -18.00
CA LEU A 56 6.84 24.18 -17.78
C LEU A 56 7.06 25.00 -19.07
N GLY A 57 7.18 24.35 -20.23
CA GLY A 57 7.39 25.04 -21.51
C GLY A 57 8.82 25.57 -21.71
N VAL A 58 9.78 25.12 -20.90
CA VAL A 58 11.19 25.55 -21.00
C VAL A 58 11.87 24.87 -22.19
N THR A 59 11.53 23.60 -22.47
CA THR A 59 11.97 22.90 -23.68
C THR A 59 11.10 23.32 -24.88
N PRO A 60 11.68 23.48 -26.09
CA PRO A 60 10.90 23.72 -27.30
C PRO A 60 9.89 22.59 -27.55
N ASN A 61 8.66 22.94 -27.93
CA ASN A 61 7.64 21.95 -28.29
C ASN A 61 7.99 21.35 -29.66
N PRO A 62 8.30 20.04 -29.78
CA PRO A 62 8.64 19.45 -31.06
C PRO A 62 7.42 19.36 -32.01
N ALA A 63 6.20 19.52 -31.50
CA ALA A 63 4.94 19.43 -32.24
C ALA A 63 4.24 20.80 -32.39
N THR A 64 4.99 21.91 -32.45
CA THR A 64 4.41 23.27 -32.67
C THR A 64 3.51 23.38 -33.90
N THR A 65 3.68 22.49 -34.88
CA THR A 65 2.86 22.42 -36.10
C THR A 65 1.49 21.78 -35.90
N VAL A 66 1.24 21.12 -34.76
CA VAL A 66 -0.05 20.50 -34.41
C VAL A 66 -0.85 21.47 -33.53
N PRO A 67 -2.06 21.88 -33.93
CA PRO A 67 -2.91 22.75 -33.11
C PRO A 67 -3.15 22.16 -31.72
N GLY A 68 -2.95 22.98 -30.68
CA GLY A 68 -3.15 22.57 -29.30
C GLY A 68 -2.08 21.62 -28.75
N SER A 69 -0.95 21.42 -29.42
CA SER A 69 0.13 20.53 -28.95
C SER A 69 0.73 20.93 -27.61
N ASP A 70 0.67 22.19 -27.20
CA ASP A 70 1.08 22.61 -25.85
C ASP A 70 0.22 21.97 -24.75
N VAL A 71 -1.02 21.60 -25.05
CA VAL A 71 -1.88 20.84 -24.13
C VAL A 71 -1.32 19.43 -23.90
N LEU A 72 -0.61 18.84 -24.87
CA LEU A 72 0.04 17.53 -24.71
C LEU A 72 1.17 17.54 -23.67
N ARG A 73 1.76 18.70 -23.36
CA ARG A 73 2.75 18.81 -22.26
C ARG A 73 2.14 18.39 -20.92
N VAL A 74 0.83 18.60 -20.73
CA VAL A 74 0.10 18.12 -19.54
C VAL A 74 0.11 16.60 -19.46
N ALA A 75 0.12 15.88 -20.59
CA ALA A 75 0.26 14.43 -20.61
C ALA A 75 1.62 13.95 -20.07
N GLY A 76 2.66 14.78 -20.19
CA GLY A 76 3.97 14.56 -19.56
C GLY A 76 3.93 14.53 -18.03
N LEU A 77 2.84 14.97 -17.40
CA LEU A 77 2.62 14.81 -15.96
C LEU A 77 2.61 13.32 -15.56
N VAL A 78 2.26 12.40 -16.47
CA VAL A 78 2.33 10.95 -16.22
C VAL A 78 3.77 10.48 -15.99
N ASP A 79 4.75 11.03 -16.70
CA ASP A 79 6.16 10.68 -16.54
C ASP A 79 6.71 11.15 -15.19
N LEU A 80 6.09 12.16 -14.59
CA LEU A 80 6.38 12.65 -13.24
C LEU A 80 5.67 11.83 -12.15
N MET A 81 4.75 10.91 -12.49
CA MET A 81 4.01 10.14 -11.48
C MET A 81 4.90 9.32 -10.54
N PRO A 82 5.97 8.62 -10.98
CA PRO A 82 6.90 7.97 -10.07
C PRO A 82 7.49 8.94 -9.03
N ALA A 83 7.87 10.15 -9.46
CA ALA A 83 8.38 11.20 -8.58
C ALA A 83 7.32 11.69 -7.60
N VAL A 84 6.08 11.91 -8.07
CA VAL A 84 4.94 12.34 -7.24
C VAL A 84 4.57 11.28 -6.20
N VAL A 85 4.55 9.99 -6.58
CA VAL A 85 4.31 8.87 -5.65
C VAL A 85 5.38 8.82 -4.56
N LEU A 86 6.65 8.99 -4.94
CA LEU A 86 7.75 8.99 -3.99
C LEU A 86 7.74 10.22 -3.10
N LEU A 87 7.49 11.42 -3.65
CA LEU A 87 7.32 12.65 -2.88
C LEU A 87 6.18 12.50 -1.88
N ALA A 88 5.05 11.94 -2.29
CA ALA A 88 3.95 11.64 -1.39
C ALA A 88 4.36 10.67 -0.29
N ALA A 89 5.17 9.65 -0.58
CA ALA A 89 5.73 8.75 0.44
C ALA A 89 6.68 9.50 1.41
N VAL A 90 7.54 10.38 0.92
CA VAL A 90 8.42 11.23 1.75
C VAL A 90 7.58 12.13 2.67
N VAL A 91 6.61 12.86 2.12
CA VAL A 91 5.68 13.71 2.86
C VAL A 91 4.88 12.89 3.88
N THR A 92 4.53 11.66 3.53
CA THR A 92 3.87 10.71 4.43
C THR A 92 4.79 10.40 5.62
N VAL A 93 6.04 10.00 5.40
CA VAL A 93 6.96 9.67 6.50
C VAL A 93 7.30 10.89 7.35
N ALA A 94 7.74 11.99 6.72
CA ALA A 94 8.11 13.23 7.39
C ALA A 94 6.93 13.89 8.11
N GLY A 95 5.73 13.81 7.51
CA GLY A 95 4.49 14.39 8.01
C GLY A 95 3.73 13.53 9.02
N ALA A 96 4.31 12.43 9.54
CA ALA A 96 3.62 11.52 10.47
C ALA A 96 3.03 12.26 11.68
N GLY A 97 3.71 13.30 12.17
CA GLY A 97 3.25 14.16 13.27
C GLY A 97 1.94 14.90 12.98
N VAL A 98 1.88 15.55 11.82
CA VAL A 98 0.70 16.28 11.35
C VAL A 98 -0.42 15.29 11.02
N ARG A 99 -0.09 14.19 10.34
CA ARG A 99 -1.04 13.13 9.98
C ARG A 99 -1.76 12.57 11.20
N GLY A 100 -1.03 12.22 12.27
CA GLY A 100 -1.66 11.68 13.48
C GLY A 100 -2.64 12.66 14.13
N ARG A 101 -2.34 13.97 14.12
CA ARG A 101 -3.30 15.00 14.60
C ARG A 101 -4.52 15.11 13.70
N LEU A 102 -4.33 15.07 12.38
CA LEU A 102 -5.44 15.10 11.42
C LEU A 102 -6.33 13.87 11.56
N VAL A 103 -5.75 12.68 11.75
CA VAL A 103 -6.50 11.44 12.06
C VAL A 103 -7.34 11.64 13.32
N GLU A 104 -6.74 12.08 14.43
CA GLU A 104 -7.50 12.24 15.68
C GLU A 104 -8.64 13.24 15.57
N ARG A 105 -8.42 14.38 14.89
CA ARG A 105 -9.47 15.35 14.60
C ARG A 105 -10.56 14.77 13.71
N ARG A 106 -10.19 14.16 12.58
CA ARG A 106 -11.13 13.59 11.59
C ARG A 106 -11.99 12.47 12.17
N TYR A 107 -11.42 11.67 13.08
CA TYR A 107 -12.10 10.53 13.68
C TYR A 107 -12.65 10.82 15.09
N GLY A 108 -12.48 12.05 15.61
CA GLY A 108 -12.96 12.45 16.94
C GLY A 108 -12.39 11.57 18.07
N LEU A 109 -11.12 11.20 17.96
CA LEU A 109 -10.47 10.25 18.88
C LEU A 109 -10.08 10.94 20.19
N SER A 110 -10.42 10.33 21.32
CA SER A 110 -10.13 10.84 22.67
C SER A 110 -9.38 9.83 23.54
N ASP A 111 -8.84 10.29 24.66
CA ASP A 111 -8.24 9.45 25.72
C ASP A 111 -9.29 8.86 26.69
N ASP A 112 -10.58 9.07 26.44
CA ASP A 112 -11.61 8.60 27.35
C ASP A 112 -11.80 7.08 27.24
N LEU A 113 -11.16 6.37 28.16
CA LEU A 113 -11.22 4.92 28.31
C LEU A 113 -12.05 4.48 29.53
N ARG A 114 -12.99 5.31 30.00
CA ARG A 114 -13.75 5.07 31.25
C ARG A 114 -14.54 3.76 31.27
N THR A 115 -14.90 3.20 30.11
CA THR A 115 -15.64 1.94 30.08
C THR A 115 -14.71 0.74 30.39
N PRO A 116 -15.16 -0.25 31.18
CA PRO A 116 -14.34 -1.43 31.51
C PRO A 116 -13.84 -2.19 30.27
N SER A 117 -14.64 -2.21 29.20
CA SER A 117 -14.24 -2.86 27.94
C SER A 117 -13.11 -2.10 27.23
N LEU A 118 -13.15 -0.76 27.17
CA LEU A 118 -12.07 0.04 26.58
C LEU A 118 -10.78 -0.07 27.40
N ALA A 119 -10.89 -0.03 28.73
CA ALA A 119 -9.75 -0.25 29.63
C ALA A 119 -9.13 -1.64 29.42
N ALA A 120 -9.95 -2.68 29.26
CA ALA A 120 -9.50 -4.04 28.96
C ALA A 120 -8.83 -4.15 27.59
N ILE A 121 -9.37 -3.50 26.55
CA ILE A 121 -8.76 -3.43 25.21
C ILE A 121 -7.40 -2.76 25.30
N ALA A 122 -7.31 -1.63 26.00
CA ALA A 122 -6.05 -0.91 26.20
C ALA A 122 -5.02 -1.72 26.98
N GLY A 123 -5.44 -2.42 28.04
CA GLY A 123 -4.59 -3.33 28.80
C GLY A 123 -4.02 -4.45 27.92
N TYR A 124 -4.88 -5.09 27.11
CA TYR A 124 -4.45 -6.11 26.16
C TYR A 124 -3.49 -5.55 25.10
N ALA A 125 -3.80 -4.40 24.51
CA ALA A 125 -2.97 -3.77 23.50
C ALA A 125 -1.56 -3.44 24.03
N ARG A 126 -1.46 -2.89 25.25
CA ARG A 126 -0.18 -2.60 25.91
C ARG A 126 0.61 -3.85 26.28
N ALA A 127 -0.08 -4.93 26.67
CA ALA A 127 0.55 -6.23 26.90
C ALA A 127 1.17 -6.82 25.62
N GLN A 128 0.58 -6.51 24.46
CA GLN A 128 1.11 -6.92 23.17
C GLN A 128 2.22 -5.98 22.68
N LEU A 129 2.02 -4.67 22.71
CA LEU A 129 2.98 -3.68 22.24
C LEU A 129 3.20 -2.63 23.35
N PRO A 130 4.27 -2.75 24.14
CA PRO A 130 4.62 -1.75 25.15
C PRO A 130 4.75 -0.37 24.48
N GLY A 131 4.14 0.65 25.07
CA GLY A 131 4.16 2.01 24.53
C GLY A 131 3.02 2.36 23.55
N VAL A 132 2.16 1.41 23.17
CA VAL A 132 0.97 1.75 22.36
C VAL A 132 -0.04 2.56 23.18
N GLU A 133 -0.46 3.70 22.64
CA GLU A 133 -1.57 4.47 23.20
C GLU A 133 -2.89 4.04 22.55
N VAL A 134 -3.95 3.90 23.33
CA VAL A 134 -5.28 3.62 22.79
C VAL A 134 -6.12 4.88 22.83
N ARG A 135 -6.70 5.24 21.69
CA ARG A 135 -7.64 6.36 21.56
C ARG A 135 -8.98 5.82 21.11
N ALA A 136 -10.07 6.32 21.67
CA ALA A 136 -11.39 5.79 21.40
C ALA A 136 -12.35 6.87 20.88
N ASN A 137 -13.26 6.43 20.00
CA ASN A 137 -14.49 7.12 19.71
C ASN A 137 -15.65 6.10 19.68
N PRO A 138 -16.35 5.90 20.80
CA PRO A 138 -17.44 4.93 20.90
C PRO A 138 -18.73 5.37 20.18
N ARG A 139 -18.79 6.59 19.62
CA ARG A 139 -19.95 7.06 18.86
C ARG A 139 -19.95 6.62 17.40
N ARG A 140 -18.78 6.22 16.89
CA ARG A 140 -18.58 5.88 15.49
C ARG A 140 -18.72 4.37 15.28
N THR A 141 -19.45 3.97 14.23
CA THR A 141 -19.91 2.59 14.01
C THR A 141 -19.50 1.97 12.67
N ASP A 142 -18.83 2.72 11.79
CA ASP A 142 -18.39 2.28 10.46
C ASP A 142 -17.02 1.58 10.46
N LEU A 143 -16.30 1.56 11.58
CA LEU A 143 -14.95 0.99 11.72
C LEU A 143 -14.84 0.18 13.03
N LEU A 144 -13.92 -0.79 13.08
CA LEU A 144 -13.62 -1.55 14.30
C LEU A 144 -12.48 -0.88 15.08
N ALA A 145 -11.32 -0.87 14.46
CA ALA A 145 -10.11 -0.24 14.94
C ALA A 145 -9.17 0.00 13.76
N PHE A 146 -8.16 0.85 13.95
CA PHE A 146 -7.00 0.88 13.07
C PHE A 146 -5.77 1.42 13.81
N ALA A 147 -4.59 0.98 13.39
CA ALA A 147 -3.32 1.52 13.88
C ALA A 147 -2.88 2.79 13.13
N TYR A 148 -2.25 3.74 13.84
CA TYR A 148 -1.65 4.93 13.23
C TYR A 148 -0.48 5.47 14.09
N LEU A 149 0.30 6.40 13.52
CA LEU A 149 1.39 7.08 14.22
C LEU A 149 1.02 8.54 14.49
N ARG A 150 1.28 9.02 15.71
CA ARG A 150 1.24 10.47 16.01
C ARG A 150 2.62 11.11 16.09
N ARG A 151 3.66 10.34 16.38
CA ARG A 151 5.06 10.77 16.31
C ARG A 151 5.87 9.54 15.89
N PRO A 152 7.11 9.71 15.39
CA PRO A 152 8.03 8.60 15.28
C PRO A 152 8.03 7.82 16.60
N ARG A 153 7.88 6.50 16.52
CA ARG A 153 7.90 5.57 17.67
C ARG A 153 6.79 5.76 18.72
N ARG A 154 5.70 6.48 18.41
CA ARG A 154 4.50 6.52 19.26
C ARG A 154 3.30 5.90 18.53
N PRO A 155 3.23 4.56 18.45
CA PRO A 155 2.10 3.87 17.85
C PRO A 155 0.83 4.14 18.66
N ARG A 156 -0.27 4.34 17.94
CA ARG A 156 -1.60 4.51 18.52
C ARG A 156 -2.56 3.53 17.88
N LEU A 157 -3.50 3.06 18.68
CA LEU A 157 -4.62 2.23 18.25
C LEU A 157 -5.90 3.06 18.39
N ALA A 158 -6.56 3.34 17.28
CA ALA A 158 -7.91 3.90 17.28
C ALA A 158 -8.91 2.76 17.51
N VAL A 159 -9.84 2.92 18.45
CA VAL A 159 -10.88 1.94 18.80
C VAL A 159 -12.27 2.58 18.67
N PHE A 160 -13.20 1.85 18.06
CA PHE A 160 -14.56 2.30 17.80
C PHE A 160 -15.61 1.37 18.42
N ALA A 161 -16.88 1.80 18.42
CA ALA A 161 -17.97 1.08 19.07
C ALA A 161 -18.09 -0.40 18.66
N PRO A 162 -17.99 -0.75 17.36
CA PRO A 162 -18.12 -2.13 16.92
C PRO A 162 -17.06 -3.07 17.53
N LEU A 163 -15.84 -2.59 17.79
CA LEU A 163 -14.81 -3.41 18.44
C LEU A 163 -15.16 -3.64 19.92
N VAL A 164 -15.73 -2.66 20.61
CA VAL A 164 -16.19 -2.80 22.00
C VAL A 164 -17.34 -3.80 22.10
N VAL A 165 -18.27 -3.79 21.15
CA VAL A 165 -19.34 -4.78 21.06
C VAL A 165 -18.76 -6.17 20.79
N LEU A 166 -17.85 -6.29 19.82
CA LEU A 166 -17.18 -7.54 19.48
C LEU A 166 -16.41 -8.08 20.69
N TRP A 167 -15.73 -7.23 21.44
CA TRP A 167 -14.96 -7.59 22.63
C TRP A 167 -15.80 -8.24 23.73
N ARG A 168 -17.04 -7.79 23.89
CA ARG A 168 -18.00 -8.35 24.85
C ARG A 168 -18.63 -9.66 24.34
N ARG A 169 -18.86 -9.77 23.04
CA ARG A 169 -19.56 -10.92 22.43
C ARG A 169 -18.63 -12.09 22.07
N ASP A 170 -17.48 -11.78 21.49
CA ASP A 170 -16.48 -12.72 20.98
C ASP A 170 -15.09 -12.11 21.22
N ARG A 171 -14.61 -12.31 22.45
CA ARG A 171 -13.34 -11.75 22.90
C ARG A 171 -12.17 -12.21 22.02
N ALA A 172 -12.17 -13.46 21.56
CA ALA A 172 -11.11 -14.00 20.72
C ALA A 172 -11.07 -13.30 19.34
N ALA A 173 -12.23 -13.03 18.74
CA ALA A 173 -12.32 -12.25 17.50
C ALA A 173 -11.81 -10.82 17.68
N ALA A 174 -12.20 -10.17 18.77
CA ALA A 174 -11.78 -8.80 19.03
C ALA A 174 -10.26 -8.71 19.32
N GLU A 175 -9.68 -9.68 20.03
CA GLU A 175 -8.23 -9.80 20.20
C GLU A 175 -7.49 -10.02 18.88
N ALA A 176 -8.06 -10.79 17.94
CA ALA A 176 -7.48 -10.95 16.62
C ALA A 176 -7.45 -9.62 15.84
N VAL A 177 -8.50 -8.78 15.92
CA VAL A 177 -8.48 -7.41 15.37
C VAL A 177 -7.30 -6.63 15.94
N VAL A 178 -7.18 -6.61 17.27
CA VAL A 178 -6.13 -5.84 17.94
C VAL A 178 -4.74 -6.35 17.54
N ARG A 179 -4.53 -7.66 17.46
CA ARG A 179 -3.25 -8.24 17.01
C ARG A 179 -2.93 -7.88 15.55
N HIS A 180 -3.93 -7.89 14.67
CA HIS A 180 -3.78 -7.46 13.26
C HIS A 180 -3.28 -6.02 13.19
N GLU A 181 -3.98 -5.09 13.85
CA GLU A 181 -3.60 -3.68 13.85
C GLU A 181 -2.22 -3.43 14.48
N LEU A 182 -1.91 -4.11 15.59
CA LEU A 182 -0.60 -4.01 16.23
C LEU A 182 0.52 -4.64 15.40
N ALA A 183 0.22 -5.60 14.52
CA ALA A 183 1.20 -6.14 13.59
C ALA A 183 1.69 -5.06 12.63
N HIS A 184 0.80 -4.21 12.11
CA HIS A 184 1.18 -3.06 11.27
C HIS A 184 2.09 -2.07 11.99
N CYS A 185 1.88 -1.86 13.29
CA CYS A 185 2.79 -1.04 14.11
C CYS A 185 4.18 -1.67 14.23
N ARG A 186 4.25 -2.95 14.62
CA ARG A 186 5.51 -3.68 14.82
C ARG A 186 6.32 -3.82 13.54
N HIS A 187 5.64 -3.92 12.41
CA HIS A 187 6.26 -4.06 11.09
C HIS A 187 6.70 -2.71 10.50
N GLY A 188 6.12 -1.61 10.96
CA GLY A 188 6.42 -0.25 10.49
C GLY A 188 5.55 0.19 9.31
N ASP A 189 4.51 -0.56 8.96
CA ASP A 189 3.63 -0.24 7.83
C ASP A 189 2.93 1.12 8.02
N THR A 190 2.62 1.46 9.28
CA THR A 190 1.96 2.72 9.66
C THR A 190 2.75 3.98 9.30
N TYR A 191 4.05 3.87 8.99
CA TYR A 191 4.86 4.99 8.47
C TYR A 191 4.38 5.43 7.08
N LEU A 192 4.00 4.48 6.21
CA LEU A 192 3.67 4.72 4.80
C LEU A 192 2.19 4.47 4.48
N ALA A 193 1.59 3.42 5.03
CA ALA A 193 0.23 2.96 4.74
C ALA A 193 -0.84 3.43 5.76
N GLY A 194 -0.61 4.54 6.45
CA GLY A 194 -1.52 5.03 7.50
C GLY A 194 -2.79 5.73 6.97
N ALA A 195 -3.83 5.78 7.82
CA ALA A 195 -5.02 6.59 7.57
C ALA A 195 -4.61 8.04 7.26
N THR A 196 -5.21 8.65 6.22
CA THR A 196 -4.88 10.00 5.70
C THR A 196 -3.47 10.15 5.09
N SER A 197 -2.81 9.05 4.71
CA SER A 197 -1.54 9.08 3.96
C SER A 197 -1.74 9.67 2.55
N PRO A 198 -0.94 10.70 2.15
CA PRO A 198 -0.86 11.16 0.76
C PRO A 198 -0.58 10.03 -0.24
N LEU A 199 0.29 9.08 0.11
CA LEU A 199 0.57 7.92 -0.73
C LEU A 199 -0.69 7.08 -0.97
N ALA A 200 -1.43 6.77 0.10
CA ALA A 200 -2.69 6.02 -0.01
C ALA A 200 -3.76 6.83 -0.79
N PHE A 201 -3.76 8.15 -0.69
CA PHE A 201 -4.63 9.02 -1.48
C PHE A 201 -4.31 8.91 -2.98
N LEU A 202 -3.04 9.00 -3.37
CA LEU A 202 -2.64 8.87 -4.78
C LEU A 202 -2.98 7.50 -5.33
N VAL A 203 -2.62 6.42 -4.63
CA VAL A 203 -2.92 5.04 -5.05
C VAL A 203 -4.43 4.79 -5.14
N ARG A 204 -5.27 5.50 -4.38
CA ARG A 204 -6.73 5.38 -4.50
C ARG A 204 -7.30 6.13 -5.72
N HIS A 205 -6.67 7.22 -6.13
CA HIS A 205 -7.19 8.10 -7.19
C HIS A 205 -6.35 8.05 -8.48
N TRP A 206 -5.40 7.12 -8.59
CA TRP A 206 -4.50 7.00 -9.74
C TRP A 206 -5.23 7.01 -11.08
N PHE A 207 -6.38 6.33 -11.19
CA PHE A 207 -7.15 6.29 -12.44
C PHE A 207 -7.77 7.65 -12.77
N ALA A 208 -8.28 8.38 -11.78
CA ALA A 208 -8.80 9.73 -11.99
C ALA A 208 -7.67 10.71 -12.34
N LEU A 209 -6.51 10.56 -11.70
CA LEU A 209 -5.31 11.33 -12.03
C LEU A 209 -4.83 11.03 -13.45
N PHE A 210 -4.85 9.76 -13.88
CA PHE A 210 -4.53 9.35 -15.25
C PHE A 210 -5.50 9.93 -16.27
N ALA A 211 -6.80 9.80 -16.00
CA ALA A 211 -7.83 10.32 -16.89
C ALA A 211 -7.66 11.83 -17.09
N TRP A 212 -7.41 12.56 -16.00
CA TRP A 212 -7.21 14.01 -16.05
C TRP A 212 -5.88 14.41 -16.68
N ALA A 213 -4.78 13.72 -16.35
CA ALA A 213 -3.44 14.08 -16.80
C ALA A 213 -3.16 13.66 -18.24
N ALA A 214 -3.67 12.50 -18.69
CA ALA A 214 -3.37 11.97 -20.03
C ALA A 214 -4.60 11.92 -20.93
N VAL A 215 -5.69 11.26 -20.50
CA VAL A 215 -6.85 11.03 -21.39
C VAL A 215 -7.49 12.34 -21.83
N VAL A 216 -7.68 13.30 -20.93
CA VAL A 216 -8.30 14.59 -21.25
C VAL A 216 -7.44 15.42 -22.21
N PRO A 217 -6.14 15.68 -21.95
CA PRO A 217 -5.27 16.39 -22.89
C PRO A 217 -5.19 15.73 -24.27
N VAL A 218 -5.04 14.41 -24.30
CA VAL A 218 -4.97 13.64 -25.54
C VAL A 218 -6.27 13.70 -26.33
N GLY A 219 -7.40 13.53 -25.63
CA GLY A 219 -8.73 13.64 -26.24
C GLY A 219 -9.02 15.05 -26.77
N ALA A 220 -8.55 16.09 -26.07
CA ALA A 220 -8.71 17.47 -26.52
C ALA A 220 -7.93 17.74 -27.82
N VAL A 221 -6.68 17.30 -27.91
CA VAL A 221 -5.89 17.44 -29.16
C VAL A 221 -6.47 16.63 -30.29
N TRP A 222 -6.91 15.39 -30.03
CA TRP A 222 -7.61 14.58 -31.02
C TRP A 222 -8.86 15.30 -31.55
N PHE A 223 -9.70 15.82 -30.66
CA PHE A 223 -10.93 16.51 -31.03
C PHE A 223 -10.65 17.79 -31.83
N ALA A 224 -9.63 18.56 -31.44
CA ALA A 224 -9.19 19.75 -32.18
C ALA A 224 -8.72 19.41 -33.61
N ASP A 225 -7.95 18.33 -33.79
CA ASP A 225 -7.50 17.89 -35.11
C ASP A 225 -8.67 17.43 -35.99
N VAL A 226 -9.63 16.69 -35.43
CA VAL A 226 -10.85 16.25 -36.13
C VAL A 226 -11.69 17.46 -36.59
N LEU A 227 -11.83 18.49 -35.77
CA LEU A 227 -12.54 19.70 -36.16
C LEU A 227 -11.80 20.51 -37.23
N ALA A 228 -10.46 20.51 -37.19
CA ALA A 228 -9.64 21.26 -38.12
C ALA A 228 -9.50 20.59 -39.52
N ARG A 229 -9.69 19.27 -39.62
CA ARG A 229 -9.48 18.51 -40.87
C ARG A 229 -10.76 17.81 -41.34
N ALA A 230 -11.22 18.14 -42.54
CA ALA A 230 -12.40 17.52 -43.17
C ALA A 230 -12.13 16.18 -43.93
N VAL A 231 -11.00 15.47 -43.72
CA VAL A 231 -10.61 14.29 -44.55
C VAL A 231 -9.70 13.26 -43.79
N PRO A 232 -9.36 12.05 -44.33
CA PRO A 232 -9.52 10.74 -43.70
C PRO A 232 -8.23 10.16 -43.09
N SER A 233 -7.22 10.99 -42.79
CA SER A 233 -5.95 10.54 -42.16
C SER A 233 -6.08 10.27 -40.64
N THR A 234 -7.31 10.25 -40.12
CA THR A 234 -7.67 10.06 -38.71
C THR A 234 -7.05 8.80 -38.11
N GLY A 235 -6.80 7.76 -38.92
CA GLY A 235 -6.25 6.48 -38.46
C GLY A 235 -4.83 6.56 -37.87
N GLN A 236 -3.93 7.35 -38.47
CA GLN A 236 -2.53 7.42 -37.99
C GLN A 236 -2.41 8.24 -36.70
N LEU A 237 -3.10 9.39 -36.61
CA LEU A 237 -3.12 10.19 -35.39
C LEU A 237 -3.81 9.42 -34.24
N PHE A 238 -4.94 8.77 -34.51
CA PHE A 238 -5.64 7.94 -33.53
C PHE A 238 -4.75 6.81 -33.00
N THR A 239 -4.03 6.12 -33.90
CA THR A 239 -3.09 5.08 -33.51
C THR A 239 -1.95 5.64 -32.65
N GLY A 240 -1.33 6.76 -33.06
CA GLY A 240 -0.26 7.39 -32.29
C GLY A 240 -0.69 7.84 -30.89
N LEU A 241 -1.84 8.51 -30.79
CA LEU A 241 -2.41 8.95 -29.50
C LEU A 241 -2.82 7.75 -28.63
N GLY A 242 -3.39 6.71 -29.22
CA GLY A 242 -3.72 5.46 -28.53
C GLY A 242 -2.48 4.78 -27.95
N LEU A 243 -1.39 4.70 -28.72
CA LEU A 243 -0.11 4.15 -28.25
C LEU A 243 0.52 5.02 -27.16
N MET A 244 0.42 6.35 -27.26
CA MET A 244 0.87 7.26 -26.21
C MET A 244 0.10 7.04 -24.89
N LEU A 245 -1.23 6.89 -24.95
CA LEU A 245 -2.05 6.57 -23.78
C LEU A 245 -1.70 5.20 -23.19
N LEU A 246 -1.42 4.22 -24.03
CA LEU A 246 -1.03 2.88 -23.60
C LEU A 246 0.35 2.90 -22.90
N ASN A 247 1.31 3.65 -23.45
CA ASN A 247 2.61 3.90 -22.84
C ASN A 247 2.45 4.55 -21.45
N ALA A 248 1.72 5.67 -21.41
CA ALA A 248 1.45 6.41 -20.18
C ALA A 248 0.77 5.53 -19.11
N LEU A 249 -0.22 4.72 -19.51
CA LEU A 249 -0.89 3.79 -18.61
C LEU A 249 0.07 2.72 -18.07
N GLY A 250 0.91 2.13 -18.93
CA GLY A 250 1.90 1.14 -18.52
C GLY A 250 2.90 1.70 -17.51
N LEU A 251 3.44 2.91 -17.74
CA LEU A 251 4.35 3.58 -16.82
C LEU A 251 3.69 3.88 -15.47
N LEU A 252 2.44 4.36 -15.48
CA LEU A 252 1.70 4.63 -14.25
C LEU A 252 1.42 3.36 -13.44
N LEU A 253 0.99 2.28 -14.10
CA LEU A 253 0.75 0.99 -13.45
C LEU A 253 2.05 0.43 -12.87
N ALA A 254 3.16 0.54 -13.60
CA ALA A 254 4.48 0.16 -13.11
C ALA A 254 4.88 0.96 -11.86
N ALA A 255 4.59 2.27 -11.82
CA ALA A 255 4.92 3.15 -10.70
C ALA A 255 4.19 2.78 -9.39
N ILE A 256 2.92 2.35 -9.49
CA ILE A 256 2.10 2.02 -8.31
C ILE A 256 2.18 0.55 -7.89
N THR A 257 2.70 -0.34 -8.74
CA THR A 257 2.69 -1.80 -8.51
C THR A 257 3.46 -2.21 -7.25
N LEU A 258 4.70 -1.74 -7.06
CA LEU A 258 5.51 -2.11 -5.90
C LEU A 258 4.97 -1.58 -4.56
N PRO A 259 4.51 -0.31 -4.45
CA PRO A 259 3.77 0.17 -3.27
C PRO A 259 2.54 -0.68 -2.93
N VAL A 260 1.77 -1.06 -3.94
CA VAL A 260 0.57 -1.90 -3.76
C VAL A 260 0.96 -3.29 -3.27
N ALA A 261 1.96 -3.93 -3.90
CA ALA A 261 2.45 -5.24 -3.49
C ALA A 261 3.03 -5.23 -2.07
N GLY A 262 3.75 -4.16 -1.69
CA GLY A 262 4.22 -3.95 -0.33
C GLY A 262 3.08 -3.82 0.68
N SER A 263 2.01 -3.10 0.32
CA SER A 263 0.81 -2.95 1.15
C SER A 263 0.03 -4.27 1.31
N TRP A 264 -0.09 -5.06 0.23
CA TRP A 264 -0.71 -6.38 0.28
C TRP A 264 0.09 -7.37 1.12
N SER A 265 1.42 -7.35 1.00
CA SER A 265 2.29 -8.14 1.86
C SER A 265 2.09 -7.82 3.35
N ALA A 266 2.02 -6.53 3.69
CA ALA A 266 1.76 -6.07 5.06
C ALA A 266 0.43 -6.63 5.61
N GLU A 267 -0.63 -6.61 4.80
CA GLU A 267 -1.94 -7.17 5.15
C GLU A 267 -1.89 -8.68 5.39
N PHE A 268 -1.23 -9.43 4.49
CA PHE A 268 -1.06 -10.88 4.69
C PHE A 268 -0.18 -11.21 5.90
N ALA A 269 0.86 -10.40 6.17
CA ALA A 269 1.69 -10.56 7.36
C ALA A 269 0.87 -10.30 8.65
N ALA A 270 0.05 -9.25 8.66
CA ALA A 270 -0.82 -8.93 9.78
C ALA A 270 -1.90 -10.01 9.99
N ASP A 271 -2.46 -10.57 8.91
CA ASP A 271 -3.37 -11.72 8.94
C ASP A 271 -2.73 -12.97 9.55
N HIS A 272 -1.47 -13.26 9.18
CA HIS A 272 -0.71 -14.36 9.75
C HIS A 272 -0.53 -14.19 11.27
N VAL A 273 -0.19 -12.97 11.72
CA VAL A 273 -0.01 -12.65 13.15
C VAL A 273 -1.31 -12.75 13.94
N ALA A 274 -2.44 -12.36 13.33
CA ALA A 274 -3.76 -12.39 13.96
C ALA A 274 -4.32 -13.80 14.22
N ALA A 275 -3.76 -14.82 13.54
CA ALA A 275 -4.16 -16.23 13.52
C ALA A 275 -5.57 -16.50 12.93
N ALA A 276 -5.65 -17.49 12.03
CA ALA A 276 -6.72 -17.67 11.05
C ALA A 276 -8.16 -17.87 11.57
N GLY A 277 -8.36 -18.32 12.82
CA GLY A 277 -9.69 -18.71 13.32
C GLY A 277 -10.66 -17.54 13.50
N PRO A 278 -10.35 -16.54 14.35
CA PRO A 278 -11.24 -15.40 14.60
C PRO A 278 -11.13 -14.31 13.51
N ALA A 279 -9.99 -14.25 12.80
CA ALA A 279 -9.73 -13.27 11.75
C ALA A 279 -10.67 -13.43 10.54
N MET A 280 -11.16 -14.64 10.28
CA MET A 280 -12.05 -14.93 9.15
C MET A 280 -13.43 -14.24 9.27
N ARG A 281 -13.84 -13.88 10.51
CA ARG A 281 -15.07 -13.12 10.81
C ARG A 281 -14.90 -11.60 10.67
N LEU A 282 -13.67 -11.10 10.50
CA LEU A 282 -13.32 -9.67 10.39
C LEU A 282 -13.77 -9.01 9.09
N GLY A 283 -14.12 -9.80 8.07
CA GLY A 283 -14.53 -9.28 6.76
C GLY A 283 -15.87 -8.54 6.75
N ALA A 284 -16.38 -8.08 7.89
CA ALA A 284 -17.67 -7.41 8.04
C ALA A 284 -17.61 -5.87 8.02
N THR A 285 -16.44 -5.22 8.13
CA THR A 285 -16.41 -3.78 8.49
C THR A 285 -15.62 -2.83 7.60
N HIS A 286 -15.17 -3.24 6.41
CA HIS A 286 -14.72 -2.28 5.39
C HIS A 286 -15.70 -2.22 4.22
N ARG A 287 -16.89 -1.65 4.45
CA ARG A 287 -17.74 -1.12 3.37
C ARG A 287 -17.10 0.17 2.82
N GLY A 288 -15.96 0.03 2.14
CA GLY A 288 -15.28 1.11 1.42
C GLY A 288 -15.50 1.00 -0.09
N ARG A 289 -15.60 2.15 -0.76
CA ARG A 289 -15.79 2.31 -2.22
C ARG A 289 -14.85 1.41 -3.02
N VAL A 290 -15.27 0.99 -4.22
CA VAL A 290 -14.54 0.10 -5.15
C VAL A 290 -13.07 0.50 -5.39
N LEU A 291 -12.73 1.79 -5.28
CA LEU A 291 -11.37 2.31 -5.45
C LEU A 291 -10.47 2.22 -4.21
N ALA A 292 -11.04 2.05 -3.01
CA ALA A 292 -10.26 1.75 -1.79
C ALA A 292 -9.69 0.31 -1.80
N ARG A 293 -9.93 -0.46 -2.88
CA ARG A 293 -9.59 -1.89 -3.00
C ARG A 293 -8.20 -2.18 -3.53
N LEU A 294 -7.43 -1.19 -3.99
CA LEU A 294 -6.10 -1.47 -4.54
C LEU A 294 -5.02 -1.54 -3.46
N THR A 295 -5.09 -0.73 -2.40
CA THR A 295 -4.12 -0.79 -1.30
C THR A 295 -4.31 -1.98 -0.36
N HIS A 296 -5.47 -2.65 -0.43
CA HIS A 296 -5.78 -3.83 0.37
C HIS A 296 -6.05 -5.03 -0.54
N PRO A 297 -5.57 -6.24 -0.22
CA PRO A 297 -5.86 -7.40 -1.02
C PRO A 297 -7.35 -7.75 -0.99
N PRO A 298 -7.92 -8.33 -2.06
CA PRO A 298 -9.33 -8.73 -2.09
C PRO A 298 -9.70 -9.62 -0.90
N MET A 299 -10.82 -9.33 -0.23
CA MET A 299 -11.27 -10.11 0.94
C MET A 299 -11.44 -11.60 0.65
N ALA A 300 -11.87 -11.95 -0.56
CA ALA A 300 -11.99 -13.35 -0.98
C ALA A 300 -10.63 -14.06 -0.96
N LEU A 301 -9.57 -13.39 -1.43
CA LEU A 301 -8.20 -13.90 -1.41
C LEU A 301 -7.68 -14.05 0.03
N ARG A 302 -7.84 -13.00 0.87
CA ARG A 302 -7.47 -13.06 2.29
C ARG A 302 -8.14 -14.23 3.01
N ARG A 303 -9.46 -14.39 2.85
CA ARG A 303 -10.23 -15.52 3.44
C ARG A 303 -9.74 -16.87 2.92
N ARG A 304 -9.45 -17.00 1.62
CA ARG A 304 -8.90 -18.24 1.03
C ARG A 304 -7.55 -18.61 1.63
N LEU A 305 -6.64 -17.64 1.77
CA LEU A 305 -5.31 -17.86 2.36
C LEU A 305 -5.40 -18.24 3.84
N LEU A 306 -6.27 -17.56 4.60
CA LEU A 306 -6.52 -17.90 6.00
C LEU A 306 -7.10 -19.32 6.16
N ARG A 307 -8.01 -19.74 5.28
CA ARG A 307 -8.54 -21.12 5.26
C ARG A 307 -7.47 -22.16 4.90
N ALA A 308 -6.58 -21.82 3.99
CA ALA A 308 -5.43 -22.67 3.62
C ALA A 308 -4.36 -22.75 4.73
N GLY A 309 -4.49 -21.92 5.77
CA GLY A 309 -3.69 -22.00 6.99
C GLY A 309 -2.51 -21.02 7.06
N PRO A 310 -1.77 -21.04 8.18
CA PRO A 310 -0.75 -20.04 8.49
C PRO A 310 0.43 -20.08 7.51
N ARG A 311 0.80 -21.25 6.98
CA ARG A 311 1.88 -21.40 5.99
C ARG A 311 1.54 -20.72 4.66
N ALA A 312 0.33 -20.90 4.16
CA ALA A 312 -0.13 -20.26 2.93
C ALA A 312 -0.15 -18.73 3.05
N THR A 313 -0.65 -18.23 4.18
CA THR A 313 -0.69 -16.79 4.47
C THR A 313 0.72 -16.20 4.59
N ALA A 314 1.64 -16.91 5.26
CA ALA A 314 3.04 -16.50 5.37
C ALA A 314 3.75 -16.48 4.01
N PHE A 315 3.54 -17.51 3.19
CA PHE A 315 4.07 -17.58 1.83
C PHE A 315 3.56 -16.41 0.99
N ALA A 316 2.26 -16.11 1.03
CA ALA A 316 1.69 -14.96 0.33
C ALA A 316 2.32 -13.64 0.78
N ALA A 317 2.51 -13.44 2.09
CA ALA A 317 3.18 -12.25 2.61
C ALA A 317 4.62 -12.11 2.08
N ILE A 318 5.38 -13.20 1.98
CA ILE A 318 6.75 -13.19 1.48
C ILE A 318 6.79 -12.96 -0.04
N ALA A 319 6.00 -13.73 -0.80
CA ALA A 319 6.04 -13.79 -2.25
C ALA A 319 5.38 -12.59 -2.94
N CYS A 320 4.47 -11.87 -2.26
CA CYS A 320 3.71 -10.79 -2.89
C CYS A 320 4.61 -9.68 -3.47
N TYR A 321 5.69 -9.30 -2.79
CA TYR A 321 6.58 -8.25 -3.27
C TYR A 321 7.46 -8.69 -4.46
N PRO A 322 8.15 -9.85 -4.43
CA PRO A 322 8.81 -10.41 -5.62
C PRO A 322 7.88 -10.59 -6.83
N LEU A 323 6.66 -11.09 -6.61
CA LEU A 323 5.67 -11.21 -7.70
C LEU A 323 5.26 -9.83 -8.24
N GLY A 324 5.25 -8.80 -7.40
CA GLY A 324 5.04 -7.41 -7.82
C GLY A 324 6.07 -6.93 -8.85
N TRP A 325 7.33 -7.38 -8.77
CA TRP A 325 8.33 -7.05 -9.79
C TRP A 325 8.03 -7.66 -11.15
N LEU A 326 7.52 -8.90 -11.18
CA LEU A 326 7.12 -9.55 -12.43
C LEU A 326 5.92 -8.84 -13.06
N VAL A 327 4.94 -8.44 -12.24
CA VAL A 327 3.80 -7.65 -12.69
C VAL A 327 4.26 -6.28 -13.20
N GLN A 328 5.18 -5.63 -12.49
CA GLN A 328 5.77 -4.35 -12.90
C GLN A 328 6.51 -4.47 -14.24
N LEU A 329 7.30 -5.54 -14.43
CA LEU A 329 7.94 -5.84 -15.71
C LEU A 329 6.90 -5.94 -16.83
N GLY A 330 5.80 -6.66 -16.62
CA GLY A 330 4.71 -6.75 -17.59
C GLY A 330 4.20 -5.38 -18.03
N TRP A 331 4.00 -4.45 -17.08
CA TRP A 331 3.60 -3.08 -17.39
C TRP A 331 4.65 -2.27 -18.14
N LEU A 332 5.94 -2.43 -17.79
CA LEU A 332 7.04 -1.78 -18.48
C LEU A 332 7.23 -2.32 -19.91
N LEU A 333 7.02 -3.62 -20.13
CA LEU A 333 7.04 -4.20 -21.46
C LEU A 333 5.88 -3.71 -22.32
N LEU A 334 4.69 -3.58 -21.73
CA LEU A 334 3.54 -2.97 -22.41
C LEU A 334 3.85 -1.52 -22.82
N ALA A 335 4.42 -0.74 -21.91
CA ALA A 335 4.80 0.64 -22.19
C ALA A 335 5.86 0.73 -23.29
N ALA A 336 6.95 -0.05 -23.17
CA ALA A 336 8.01 -0.10 -24.16
C ALA A 336 7.52 -0.55 -25.53
N HIS A 337 6.62 -1.54 -25.59
CA HIS A 337 6.02 -1.98 -26.85
C HIS A 337 5.19 -0.85 -27.49
N ALA A 338 4.39 -0.14 -26.69
CA ALA A 338 3.62 1.00 -27.19
C ALA A 338 4.51 2.15 -27.71
N ALA A 339 5.66 2.39 -27.06
CA ALA A 339 6.61 3.42 -27.45
C ALA A 339 7.41 3.07 -28.72
N TRP A 340 7.71 1.79 -28.96
CA TRP A 340 8.55 1.36 -30.09
C TRP A 340 7.79 0.90 -31.32
N LEU A 341 6.51 0.54 -31.19
CA LEU A 341 5.68 0.15 -32.33
C LEU A 341 5.67 1.21 -33.47
N PRO A 342 5.61 2.53 -33.20
CA PRO A 342 5.63 3.55 -34.27
C PRO A 342 6.92 3.61 -35.09
N ILE A 343 8.05 3.16 -34.54
CA ILE A 343 9.35 3.16 -35.23
C ILE A 343 9.71 1.80 -35.84
N GLY A 344 8.77 0.84 -35.83
CA GLY A 344 8.96 -0.48 -36.42
C GLY A 344 9.91 -1.40 -35.65
N GLU A 345 10.26 -1.07 -34.40
CA GLU A 345 11.17 -1.87 -33.57
C GLU A 345 10.41 -2.74 -32.56
N SER A 346 10.73 -4.04 -32.51
CA SER A 346 10.32 -4.92 -31.42
C SER A 346 11.36 -4.91 -30.30
N GLY A 347 11.43 -3.82 -29.53
CA GLY A 347 12.49 -3.72 -28.52
C GLY A 347 12.28 -4.62 -27.28
N THR A 348 11.32 -5.55 -27.25
CA THR A 348 10.99 -6.39 -26.08
C THR A 348 12.22 -7.03 -25.42
N LEU A 349 13.09 -7.68 -26.19
CA LEU A 349 14.32 -8.30 -25.63
C LEU A 349 15.28 -7.25 -25.07
N ARG A 350 15.41 -6.11 -25.75
CA ARG A 350 16.22 -4.96 -25.30
C ARG A 350 15.65 -4.37 -24.01
N ALA A 351 14.33 -4.20 -23.90
CA ALA A 351 13.67 -3.74 -22.68
C ALA A 351 13.86 -4.71 -21.51
N ILE A 352 13.75 -6.02 -21.74
CA ILE A 352 14.04 -7.04 -20.71
C ILE A 352 15.49 -6.93 -20.26
N GLY A 353 16.45 -6.83 -21.20
CA GLY A 353 17.87 -6.68 -20.90
C GLY A 353 18.18 -5.43 -20.08
N LEU A 354 17.62 -4.28 -20.49
CA LEU A 354 17.76 -3.01 -19.76
C LEU A 354 17.13 -3.07 -18.37
N TRP A 355 15.94 -3.69 -18.25
CA TRP A 355 15.27 -3.89 -16.96
C TRP A 355 16.09 -4.77 -16.02
N ALA A 356 16.64 -5.88 -16.54
CA ALA A 356 17.56 -6.76 -15.80
C ALA A 356 18.81 -6.03 -15.34
N ALA A 357 19.46 -5.30 -16.24
CA ALA A 357 20.67 -4.53 -15.93
C ALA A 357 20.41 -3.41 -14.92
N ALA A 358 19.26 -2.74 -14.98
CA ALA A 358 18.90 -1.66 -14.05
C ALA A 358 18.42 -2.18 -12.68
N GLY A 359 17.77 -3.35 -12.66
CA GLY A 359 17.09 -3.91 -11.50
C GLY A 359 17.95 -4.82 -10.61
N TRP A 360 19.00 -5.45 -11.16
CA TRP A 360 19.77 -6.48 -10.44
C TRP A 360 20.25 -6.06 -9.04
N PRO A 361 20.72 -4.82 -8.79
CA PRO A 361 21.21 -4.46 -7.46
C PRO A 361 20.08 -4.42 -6.42
N VAL A 362 18.89 -3.98 -6.83
CA VAL A 362 17.71 -3.94 -5.95
C VAL A 362 17.21 -5.35 -5.67
N TRP A 363 17.26 -6.26 -6.66
CA TRP A 363 16.87 -7.66 -6.45
C TRP A 363 17.86 -8.40 -5.56
N THR A 364 19.16 -8.19 -5.73
CA THR A 364 20.18 -8.72 -4.84
C THR A 364 19.96 -8.21 -3.41
N ALA A 365 19.73 -6.91 -3.24
CA ALA A 365 19.40 -6.34 -1.93
C ALA A 365 18.13 -6.95 -1.32
N ALA A 366 17.09 -7.18 -2.12
CA ALA A 366 15.84 -7.80 -1.66
C ALA A 366 16.04 -9.26 -1.24
N ALA A 367 16.82 -10.03 -2.01
CA ALA A 367 17.15 -11.42 -1.71
C ALA A 367 17.98 -11.53 -0.42
N LEU A 368 18.99 -10.68 -0.26
CA LEU A 368 19.78 -10.60 0.96
C LEU A 368 18.92 -10.16 2.16
N PHE A 369 18.04 -9.18 1.99
CA PHE A 369 17.14 -8.73 3.05
C PHE A 369 16.17 -9.84 3.48
N LEU A 370 15.62 -10.60 2.54
CA LEU A 370 14.77 -11.76 2.83
C LEU A 370 15.53 -12.85 3.58
N ALA A 371 16.75 -13.19 3.13
CA ALA A 371 17.59 -14.19 3.77
C ALA A 371 18.00 -13.80 5.20
N ALA A 372 18.30 -12.51 5.43
CA ALA A 372 18.66 -11.98 6.74
C ALA A 372 17.46 -11.73 7.67
N TRP A 373 16.23 -11.69 7.14
CA TRP A 373 15.04 -11.30 7.90
C TRP A 373 14.78 -12.09 9.20
N PRO A 374 15.01 -13.42 9.27
CA PRO A 374 14.85 -14.17 10.51
C PRO A 374 15.70 -13.64 11.67
N LEU A 375 16.86 -13.06 11.37
CA LEU A 375 17.79 -12.43 12.32
C LEU A 375 17.39 -10.97 12.59
N LEU A 376 16.98 -10.23 11.55
CA LEU A 376 16.67 -8.79 11.64
C LEU A 376 15.31 -8.48 12.29
N ARG A 377 14.35 -9.40 12.29
CA ARG A 377 12.99 -9.14 12.80
C ARG A 377 12.94 -8.67 14.27
N ARG A 378 13.87 -9.13 15.13
CA ARG A 378 13.91 -8.72 16.55
C ARG A 378 14.43 -7.29 16.74
N PRO A 379 15.63 -6.93 16.22
CA PRO A 379 16.10 -5.55 16.30
C PRO A 379 15.18 -4.60 15.54
N TRP A 380 14.55 -5.06 14.45
CA TRP A 380 13.53 -4.29 13.72
C TRP A 380 12.41 -3.80 14.62
N VAL A 381 11.75 -4.71 15.35
CA VAL A 381 10.64 -4.33 16.23
C VAL A 381 11.08 -3.30 17.28
N ARG A 382 12.31 -3.39 17.80
CA ARG A 382 12.86 -2.40 18.74
C ARG A 382 13.04 -1.04 18.06
N LEU A 383 13.63 -1.01 16.87
CA LEU A 383 13.85 0.24 16.11
C LEU A 383 12.55 1.00 15.84
N VAL A 384 11.48 0.25 15.53
CA VAL A 384 10.20 0.79 15.05
C VAL A 384 9.27 1.15 16.22
N SER A 385 9.41 0.44 17.36
CA SER A 385 8.49 0.54 18.50
C SER A 385 9.04 1.31 19.70
N CYS A 386 10.34 1.66 19.75
CA CYS A 386 10.99 2.35 20.89
C CYS A 386 11.31 3.81 20.64
#